data_AF-A0A1G3ACE9-F1
#
_entry.id   AF-A0A1G3ACE9-F1
#
_cell.length_a   1.000
_cell.length_b   1.000
_cell.length_c   1.000
_cell.angle_alpha   90.00
_cell.angle_beta   90.00
_cell.angle_gamma   90.00
#
_symmetry.space_group_name_H-M   'P 1'
#
loop_
_entity.id
_entity.type
_entity.pdbx_description
1 polymer ?
#
loop_
_entity_poly.entity_id
_entity_poly.type
_entity_poly.pdbx_seq_one_letter_code
_entity_poly.pdbx_strand_id
1 'polypeptide(L)'
;MEPIKIEGNVVSAVSPEGQTASMTVEELLETANQRRMESRGVILPDGVKLLDSKGPTTIWVHETPPRVYSFKWIASGSPARHGPGTEYCTVRIALPYLVVLAAFEGDMLSGQNECFFRQRPLQTEDDELLYPALLNCSKFTPQEGRPLSWICTAKMGPESLGHCRNPKQRMRAGFKALMHCLLETGFNYSSEDNEGSSWFTESTRVDPRVSTVESWSKASGENALFVLDVPWLKTGLSLRQVIDRMYAYRGIGGNGSLSASDLVRMIFNRRPKKPK
;
A
#
# COMPACT_ATOMS: atom_id res chain seq x y z
N MET A 1 8.29 -30.93 21.87
CA MET A 1 8.35 -31.58 20.54
C MET A 1 9.18 -30.66 19.67
N GLU A 2 10.34 -31.11 19.19
CA GLU A 2 11.19 -30.27 18.33
C GLU A 2 10.50 -30.13 16.95
N PRO A 3 10.18 -28.91 16.51
CA PRO A 3 9.35 -28.72 15.32
C PRO A 3 10.11 -28.98 14.02
N ILE A 4 11.45 -29.08 14.07
CA ILE A 4 12.32 -29.26 12.90
C ILE A 4 13.39 -30.31 13.21
N LYS A 5 13.62 -31.23 12.28
CA LYS A 5 14.69 -32.22 12.33
C LYS A 5 15.52 -32.15 11.05
N ILE A 6 16.84 -32.08 11.19
CA ILE A 6 17.80 -32.12 10.07
C ILE A 6 18.52 -33.47 10.12
N GLU A 7 18.37 -34.28 9.07
CA GLU A 7 19.04 -35.57 8.91
C GLU A 7 19.77 -35.63 7.57
N GLY A 8 21.11 -35.58 7.61
CA GLY A 8 21.92 -35.48 6.40
C GLY A 8 21.56 -34.24 5.59
N ASN A 9 21.10 -34.45 4.35
CA ASN A 9 20.70 -33.36 3.45
C ASN A 9 19.18 -33.07 3.49
N VAL A 10 18.43 -33.62 4.44
CA VAL A 10 16.97 -33.44 4.51
C VAL A 10 16.61 -32.64 5.76
N VAL A 11 15.79 -31.59 5.57
CA VAL A 11 15.13 -30.87 6.65
C VAL A 11 13.66 -31.26 6.67
N SER A 12 13.16 -31.63 7.82
CA SER A 12 11.79 -32.07 8.04
C SER A 12 11.14 -31.28 9.17
N ALA A 13 9.83 -31.05 9.06
CA ALA A 13 9.04 -30.39 10.09
C ALA A 13 7.76 -31.15 10.37
N VAL A 14 7.30 -31.08 11.63
CA VAL A 14 6.03 -31.69 12.09
C VAL A 14 5.07 -30.57 12.51
N SER A 15 3.87 -30.54 11.95
CA SER A 15 2.84 -29.57 12.34
C SER A 15 2.23 -29.96 13.71
N PRO A 16 1.55 -29.03 14.40
CA PRO A 16 0.81 -29.35 15.63
C PRO A 16 -0.22 -30.48 15.45
N GLU A 17 -0.75 -30.64 14.23
CA GLU A 17 -1.71 -31.68 13.84
C GLU A 17 -1.03 -33.01 13.47
N GLY A 18 0.30 -33.12 13.59
CA GLY A 18 1.07 -34.32 13.28
C GLY A 18 1.38 -34.53 11.80
N GLN A 19 1.10 -33.56 10.93
CA GLN A 19 1.49 -33.63 9.52
C GLN A 19 3.01 -33.48 9.40
N THR A 20 3.62 -34.14 8.42
CA THR A 20 5.05 -34.05 8.16
C THR A 20 5.30 -33.45 6.78
N ALA A 21 6.29 -32.58 6.68
CA ALA A 21 6.78 -32.03 5.42
C ALA A 21 8.31 -32.03 5.43
N SER A 22 8.93 -32.17 4.24
CA SER A 22 10.38 -32.17 4.11
C SER A 22 10.88 -31.54 2.80
N MET A 23 12.12 -31.08 2.83
CA MET A 23 12.88 -30.55 1.68
C MET A 23 14.37 -30.76 1.90
N THR A 24 15.19 -30.55 0.88
CA THR A 24 16.64 -30.60 1.08
C THR A 24 17.15 -29.38 1.83
N VAL A 25 18.32 -29.48 2.47
CA VAL A 25 18.99 -28.31 3.09
C VAL A 25 19.26 -27.24 2.03
N GLU A 26 19.67 -27.63 0.82
CA GLU A 26 19.88 -26.72 -0.30
C GLU A 26 18.58 -25.98 -0.68
N GLU A 27 17.46 -26.67 -0.80
CA GLU A 27 16.16 -26.07 -1.09
C GLU A 27 15.69 -25.12 0.01
N LEU A 28 15.94 -25.49 1.28
CA LEU A 28 15.66 -24.61 2.41
C LEU A 28 16.54 -23.36 2.35
N LEU A 29 17.82 -23.49 2.08
CA LEU A 29 18.74 -22.37 1.93
C LEU A 29 18.38 -21.48 0.74
N GLU A 30 17.99 -22.03 -0.41
CA GLU A 30 17.48 -21.26 -1.53
C GLU A 30 16.20 -20.48 -1.19
N THR A 31 15.30 -21.11 -0.41
CA THR A 31 14.04 -20.49 0.03
C THR A 31 14.28 -19.42 1.10
N ALA A 32 15.17 -19.70 2.05
CA ALA A 32 15.60 -18.77 3.09
C ALA A 32 16.40 -17.60 2.51
N ASN A 33 17.15 -17.85 1.43
CA ASN A 33 17.90 -16.86 0.67
C ASN A 33 17.06 -16.25 -0.47
N GLN A 34 15.72 -16.27 -0.37
CA GLN A 34 14.85 -15.54 -1.28
C GLN A 34 15.37 -14.11 -1.41
N ARG A 35 15.96 -13.86 -2.58
CA ARG A 35 16.82 -12.72 -2.85
C ARG A 35 16.14 -11.46 -2.37
N ARG A 36 16.83 -10.68 -1.53
CA ARG A 36 16.54 -9.26 -1.37
C ARG A 36 16.37 -8.72 -2.79
N MET A 37 15.18 -8.21 -3.12
CA MET A 37 14.92 -7.84 -4.50
C MET A 37 16.01 -6.88 -4.96
N GLU A 38 16.75 -7.29 -6.00
CA GLU A 38 17.69 -6.38 -6.64
C GLU A 38 16.87 -5.37 -7.42
N SER A 39 16.58 -4.23 -6.80
CA SER A 39 16.08 -3.04 -7.50
C SER A 39 17.10 -2.49 -8.51
N ARG A 40 18.32 -3.05 -8.54
CA ARG A 40 19.43 -2.67 -9.42
C ARG A 40 18.97 -2.66 -10.89
N GLY A 41 18.84 -1.44 -11.40
CA GLY A 41 18.49 -1.16 -12.79
C GLY A 41 16.99 -1.01 -13.09
N VAL A 42 16.12 -0.93 -12.09
CA VAL A 42 14.80 -0.29 -12.29
C VAL A 42 15.03 1.22 -12.40
N ILE A 43 14.53 1.84 -13.47
CA ILE A 43 14.46 3.30 -13.55
C ILE A 43 13.31 3.74 -12.65
N LEU A 44 13.64 4.34 -11.51
CA LEU A 44 12.63 4.81 -10.56
C LEU A 44 11.84 5.96 -11.19
N PRO A 45 10.50 5.99 -11.01
CA PRO A 45 9.71 7.16 -11.34
C PRO A 45 10.22 8.40 -10.59
N ASP A 46 10.10 9.57 -11.23
CA ASP A 46 10.33 10.84 -10.56
C ASP A 46 9.44 10.94 -9.32
N GLY A 47 9.97 11.55 -8.25
CA GLY A 47 9.26 11.68 -6.98
C GLY A 47 9.45 10.52 -6.01
N VAL A 48 10.06 9.39 -6.41
CA VAL A 48 10.49 8.36 -5.45
C VAL A 48 11.60 8.91 -4.55
N LYS A 49 11.32 9.01 -3.25
CA LYS A 49 12.22 9.54 -2.22
C LYS A 49 13.00 8.45 -1.49
N LEU A 50 12.39 7.29 -1.33
CA LEU A 50 12.95 6.14 -0.62
C LEU A 50 12.53 4.84 -1.28
N LEU A 51 13.44 3.88 -1.27
CA LEU A 51 13.18 2.48 -1.60
C LEU A 51 13.65 1.65 -0.41
N ASP A 52 12.71 1.02 0.29
CA ASP A 52 13.01 0.13 1.41
C ASP A 52 12.67 -1.31 1.02
N SER A 53 13.56 -2.26 1.32
CA SER A 53 13.44 -3.66 0.89
C SER A 53 13.76 -4.61 2.02
N LYS A 54 12.84 -5.53 2.28
CA LYS A 54 12.94 -6.59 3.30
C LYS A 54 12.37 -7.89 2.79
N GLY A 55 13.22 -8.92 2.69
CA GLY A 55 12.87 -10.18 2.05
C GLY A 55 12.38 -9.99 0.61
N PRO A 56 11.24 -10.59 0.22
CA PRO A 56 10.68 -10.45 -1.13
C PRO A 56 9.94 -9.12 -1.33
N THR A 57 9.76 -8.31 -0.27
CA THR A 57 8.94 -7.10 -0.34
C THR A 57 9.81 -5.86 -0.48
N THR A 58 9.39 -4.96 -1.36
CA THR A 58 9.97 -3.62 -1.48
C THR A 58 8.88 -2.57 -1.48
N ILE A 59 9.10 -1.50 -0.72
CA ILE A 59 8.19 -0.38 -0.62
C ILE A 59 8.86 0.81 -1.31
N TRP A 60 8.20 1.36 -2.33
CA TRP A 60 8.56 2.64 -2.91
C TRP A 60 7.79 3.73 -2.18
N VAL A 61 8.52 4.70 -1.63
CA VAL A 61 7.94 5.92 -1.08
C VAL A 61 8.02 6.99 -2.14
N HIS A 62 6.88 7.35 -2.72
CA HIS A 62 6.76 8.38 -3.72
C HIS A 62 6.08 9.61 -3.14
N GLU A 63 6.65 10.79 -3.38
CA GLU A 63 6.09 12.07 -3.00
C GLU A 63 5.72 12.88 -4.25
N THR A 64 4.48 13.39 -4.28
CA THR A 64 4.08 14.43 -5.24
C THR A 64 3.96 15.77 -4.51
N PRO A 65 4.57 16.86 -5.02
CA PRO A 65 4.42 18.18 -4.43
C PRO A 65 2.96 18.68 -4.51
N PRO A 66 2.61 19.72 -3.73
CA PRO A 66 1.27 20.30 -3.73
C PRO A 66 0.85 20.73 -5.13
N ARG A 67 -0.33 20.29 -5.55
CA ARG A 67 -0.90 20.64 -6.86
C ARG A 67 -2.40 20.45 -6.87
N VAL A 68 -3.03 21.09 -7.85
CA VAL A 68 -4.46 20.91 -8.13
C VAL A 68 -4.65 19.70 -9.05
N TYR A 69 -5.58 18.83 -8.67
CA TYR A 69 -6.04 17.70 -9.45
C TYR A 69 -7.48 17.93 -9.93
N SER A 70 -7.82 17.30 -11.04
CA SER A 70 -9.20 17.24 -11.53
C SER A 70 -9.74 15.85 -11.23
N PHE A 71 -10.56 15.72 -10.19
CA PHE A 71 -11.14 14.45 -9.80
C PHE A 71 -12.52 14.26 -10.40
N LYS A 72 -12.85 13.01 -10.70
CA LYS A 72 -14.24 12.57 -10.82
C LYS A 72 -14.71 12.21 -9.41
N TRP A 73 -15.65 12.96 -8.88
CA TRP A 73 -16.17 12.78 -7.52
C TRP A 73 -17.66 12.48 -7.57
N ILE A 74 -18.16 11.67 -6.65
CA ILE A 74 -19.59 11.35 -6.59
C ILE A 74 -20.42 12.62 -6.44
N ALA A 75 -21.43 12.79 -7.29
CA ALA A 75 -22.33 13.92 -7.20
C ALA A 75 -23.21 13.81 -5.95
N SER A 76 -23.50 14.94 -5.29
CA SER A 76 -24.34 14.98 -4.07
C SER A 76 -25.74 14.40 -4.28
N GLY A 77 -26.29 14.50 -5.49
CA GLY A 77 -27.57 13.93 -5.90
C GLY A 77 -27.49 12.57 -6.57
N SER A 78 -26.33 11.90 -6.58
CA SER A 78 -26.16 10.59 -7.23
C SER A 78 -27.15 9.56 -6.66
N PRO A 79 -27.90 8.82 -7.51
CA PRO A 79 -28.90 7.85 -7.04
C PRO A 79 -28.27 6.58 -6.45
N ALA A 80 -26.99 6.32 -6.75
CA ALA A 80 -26.22 5.24 -6.15
C ALA A 80 -24.94 5.78 -5.48
N ARG A 81 -24.56 5.15 -4.36
CA ARG A 81 -23.34 5.49 -3.59
C ARG A 81 -22.05 4.96 -4.24
N HIS A 82 -22.16 3.90 -5.03
CA HIS A 82 -21.09 3.32 -5.86
C HIS A 82 -21.71 2.32 -6.87
N GLY A 83 -20.93 1.87 -7.86
CA GLY A 83 -21.38 0.89 -8.86
C GLY A 83 -22.30 1.47 -9.96
N PRO A 84 -23.07 0.61 -10.66
CA PRO A 84 -23.99 1.03 -11.71
C PRO A 84 -24.99 2.10 -11.22
N GLY A 85 -25.20 3.14 -12.03
CA GLY A 85 -26.06 4.27 -11.65
C GLY A 85 -25.38 5.34 -10.79
N THR A 86 -24.11 5.20 -10.43
CA THR A 86 -23.38 6.28 -9.74
C THR A 86 -23.10 7.42 -10.72
N GLU A 87 -23.49 8.63 -10.35
CA GLU A 87 -23.20 9.85 -11.08
C GLU A 87 -22.00 10.57 -10.49
N TYR A 88 -21.15 11.11 -11.35
CA TYR A 88 -19.94 11.83 -10.96
C TYR A 88 -19.96 13.26 -11.50
N CYS A 89 -19.54 14.20 -10.67
CA CYS A 89 -19.16 15.54 -11.10
C CYS A 89 -17.63 15.64 -11.24
N THR A 90 -17.16 16.69 -11.92
CA THR A 90 -15.73 16.99 -11.99
C THR A 90 -15.43 18.12 -11.03
N VAL A 91 -14.46 17.92 -10.14
CA VAL A 91 -14.05 18.91 -9.13
C VAL A 91 -12.55 19.16 -9.23
N ARG A 92 -12.14 20.41 -8.97
CA ARG A 92 -10.73 20.80 -8.97
C ARG A 92 -10.26 21.01 -7.55
N ILE A 93 -9.42 20.11 -7.07
CA ILE A 93 -9.03 20.04 -5.66
C ILE A 93 -7.51 20.13 -5.54
N ALA A 94 -7.03 21.07 -4.74
CA ALA A 94 -5.65 21.11 -4.30
C ALA A 94 -5.40 20.00 -3.29
N LEU A 95 -4.27 19.30 -3.43
CA LEU A 95 -3.74 18.39 -2.41
C LEU A 95 -2.43 18.95 -1.87
N PRO A 96 -2.09 18.68 -0.59
CA PRO A 96 -0.77 19.00 -0.05
C PRO A 96 0.27 18.01 -0.63
N TYR A 97 1.42 17.84 0.03
CA TYR A 97 2.35 16.79 -0.39
C TYR A 97 1.67 15.43 -0.26
N LEU A 98 1.56 14.71 -1.37
CA LEU A 98 0.94 13.40 -1.44
C LEU A 98 2.03 12.33 -1.36
N VAL A 99 2.00 11.52 -0.31
CA VAL A 99 2.97 10.45 -0.05
C VAL A 99 2.29 9.11 -0.30
N VAL A 100 2.80 8.34 -1.26
CA VAL A 100 2.29 7.01 -1.61
C VAL A 100 3.34 5.96 -1.29
N LEU A 101 2.95 4.97 -0.49
CA LEU A 101 3.76 3.80 -0.16
C LEU A 101 3.27 2.63 -1.01
N ALA A 102 3.93 2.43 -2.15
CA ALA A 102 3.64 1.34 -3.08
C ALA A 102 4.46 0.11 -2.69
N ALA A 103 3.79 -0.92 -2.19
CA ALA A 103 4.43 -2.16 -1.77
C ALA A 103 4.39 -3.18 -2.91
N PHE A 104 5.55 -3.76 -3.21
CA PHE A 104 5.75 -4.78 -4.22
C PHE A 104 6.16 -6.10 -3.57
N GLU A 105 5.60 -7.21 -4.04
CA GLU A 105 6.04 -8.58 -3.72
C GLU A 105 6.74 -9.14 -4.95
N GLY A 106 8.06 -9.26 -4.89
CA GLY A 106 8.87 -9.38 -6.09
C GLY A 106 8.62 -8.19 -7.01
N ASP A 107 8.27 -8.45 -8.27
CA ASP A 107 8.02 -7.44 -9.30
C ASP A 107 6.54 -7.05 -9.47
N MET A 108 5.67 -7.58 -8.60
CA MET A 108 4.22 -7.35 -8.64
C MET A 108 3.81 -6.33 -7.59
N LEU A 109 2.97 -5.37 -7.96
CA LEU A 109 2.35 -4.49 -6.98
C LEU A 109 1.42 -5.32 -6.07
N SER A 110 1.60 -5.20 -4.76
CA SER A 110 0.72 -5.81 -3.77
C SER A 110 -0.63 -5.09 -3.72
N GLY A 111 -1.64 -5.73 -3.14
CA GLY A 111 -2.95 -5.11 -2.89
C GLY A 111 -3.00 -4.20 -1.66
N GLN A 112 -1.88 -3.96 -0.99
CA GLN A 112 -1.83 -3.35 0.35
C GLN A 112 -1.00 -2.05 0.33
N ASN A 113 -1.31 -1.16 -0.61
CA ASN A 113 -0.63 0.12 -0.76
C ASN A 113 -1.28 1.19 0.12
N GLU A 114 -0.50 2.15 0.57
CA GLU A 114 -0.98 3.19 1.49
C GLU A 114 -0.72 4.60 0.97
N CYS A 115 -1.57 5.54 1.37
CA CYS A 115 -1.50 6.94 0.97
C CYS A 115 -1.54 7.85 2.21
N PHE A 116 -0.78 8.94 2.18
CA PHE A 116 -0.69 9.92 3.26
C PHE A 116 -0.50 11.33 2.72
N PHE A 117 -0.73 12.31 3.58
CA PHE A 117 -0.40 13.70 3.35
C PHE A 117 0.79 14.16 4.19
N ARG A 118 1.39 15.25 3.73
CA ARG A 118 2.41 16.03 4.43
C ARG A 118 2.22 17.52 4.14
N GLN A 119 2.47 18.39 5.12
CA GLN A 119 2.45 19.85 4.91
C GLN A 119 3.79 20.39 4.39
N ARG A 120 4.85 19.58 4.45
CA ARG A 120 6.21 19.93 4.01
C ARG A 120 6.84 18.73 3.30
N PRO A 121 7.76 18.94 2.34
CA PRO A 121 8.42 17.82 1.68
C PRO A 121 9.08 16.89 2.70
N LEU A 122 9.07 15.59 2.42
CA LEU A 122 9.83 14.60 3.16
C LEU A 122 11.32 14.96 3.12
N GLN A 123 11.91 15.08 4.30
CA GLN A 123 13.34 15.30 4.51
C GLN A 123 14.00 14.06 5.10
N THR A 124 13.30 13.38 6.02
CA THR A 124 13.81 12.23 6.76
C THR A 124 12.73 11.19 6.94
N GLU A 125 13.10 10.01 7.40
CA GLU A 125 12.14 8.95 7.68
C GLU A 125 11.42 9.11 9.02
N ASP A 126 11.89 10.04 9.86
CA ASP A 126 11.25 10.41 11.13
C ASP A 126 10.10 11.42 10.92
N ASP A 127 9.88 11.87 9.67
CA ASP A 127 8.80 12.79 9.34
C ASP A 127 7.41 12.18 9.59
N GLU A 128 6.63 12.83 10.45
CA GLU A 128 5.24 12.46 10.76
C GLU A 128 4.36 12.53 9.51
N LEU A 129 3.58 11.47 9.26
CA LEU A 129 2.59 11.40 8.18
C LEU A 129 1.19 11.82 8.66
N LEU A 130 0.37 12.32 7.73
CA LEU A 130 -0.99 12.77 7.97
C LEU A 130 -1.97 11.89 7.18
N TYR A 131 -3.18 11.66 7.68
CA TYR A 131 -4.18 10.89 6.94
C TYR A 131 -4.67 11.66 5.71
N PRO A 132 -4.82 11.01 4.55
CA PRO A 132 -5.25 11.69 3.33
C PRO A 132 -6.77 11.81 3.31
N ALA A 133 -7.31 13.03 3.27
CA ALA A 133 -8.75 13.27 3.24
C ALA A 133 -9.40 12.87 1.89
N LEU A 134 -9.31 11.60 1.50
CA LEU A 134 -9.70 11.08 0.19
C LEU A 134 -10.69 9.91 0.35
N LEU A 135 -11.75 9.86 -0.49
CA LEU A 135 -12.73 8.77 -0.46
C LEU A 135 -12.13 7.41 -0.82
N ASN A 136 -11.13 7.38 -1.71
CA ASN A 136 -10.43 6.15 -2.11
C ASN A 136 -9.36 5.70 -1.11
N CYS A 137 -9.30 6.30 0.08
CA CYS A 137 -8.39 5.90 1.17
C CYS A 137 -9.22 5.45 2.37
N SER A 138 -9.26 4.14 2.61
CA SER A 138 -10.12 3.53 3.63
C SER A 138 -9.50 3.62 5.02
N LYS A 139 -10.36 3.79 6.03
CA LYS A 139 -10.06 3.61 7.45
C LYS A 139 -10.69 2.31 7.92
N PHE A 140 -9.91 1.44 8.55
CA PHE A 140 -10.42 0.18 9.10
C PHE A 140 -10.73 0.29 10.59
N THR A 141 -11.81 -0.36 11.02
CA THR A 141 -12.11 -0.57 12.44
C THR A 141 -12.49 -2.05 12.65
N PRO A 142 -11.72 -2.83 13.42
CA PRO A 142 -10.46 -2.48 14.10
C PRO A 142 -9.28 -2.28 13.13
N GLN A 143 -8.29 -1.49 13.56
CA GLN A 143 -7.10 -1.15 12.77
C GLN A 143 -6.01 -2.24 12.80
N GLU A 144 -6.05 -3.14 13.79
CA GLU A 144 -5.03 -4.18 13.98
C GLU A 144 -4.96 -5.13 12.78
N GLY A 145 -3.74 -5.44 12.32
CA GLY A 145 -3.52 -6.28 11.15
C GLY A 145 -3.96 -5.69 9.80
N ARG A 146 -4.42 -4.43 9.75
CA ARG A 146 -4.88 -3.74 8.53
C ARG A 146 -3.98 -2.55 8.16
N PRO A 147 -3.90 -2.16 6.87
CA PRO A 147 -3.21 -0.92 6.48
C PRO A 147 -3.84 0.31 7.17
N LEU A 148 -3.04 1.33 7.50
CA LEU A 148 -3.53 2.54 8.17
C LEU A 148 -4.37 3.41 7.23
N SER A 149 -3.96 3.53 5.98
CA SER A 149 -4.63 4.34 4.97
C SER A 149 -4.58 3.64 3.63
N TRP A 150 -5.40 2.60 3.49
CA TRP A 150 -5.38 1.72 2.33
C TRP A 150 -5.93 2.42 1.09
N ILE A 151 -5.16 2.39 0.00
CA ILE A 151 -5.64 2.81 -1.31
C ILE A 151 -6.57 1.73 -1.85
N CYS A 152 -7.84 2.05 -2.07
CA CYS A 152 -8.77 1.13 -2.69
C CYS A 152 -8.33 0.81 -4.14
N THR A 153 -7.95 -0.44 -4.38
CA THR A 153 -7.50 -0.93 -5.69
C THR A 153 -8.56 -1.78 -6.41
N ALA A 154 -9.83 -1.74 -5.99
CA ALA A 154 -10.89 -2.58 -6.56
C ALA A 154 -11.09 -2.36 -8.07
N LYS A 155 -10.78 -1.15 -8.58
CA LYS A 155 -10.84 -0.81 -10.00
C LYS A 155 -9.54 -1.11 -10.77
N MET A 156 -8.48 -1.56 -10.10
CA MET A 156 -7.29 -2.02 -10.80
C MET A 156 -7.57 -3.39 -11.42
N GLY A 157 -7.78 -3.42 -12.74
CA GLY A 157 -7.96 -4.66 -13.47
C GLY A 157 -6.69 -5.53 -13.46
N PRO A 158 -6.82 -6.87 -13.52
CA PRO A 158 -5.69 -7.79 -13.65
C PRO A 158 -4.76 -7.43 -14.83
N GLU A 159 -5.35 -6.87 -15.89
CA GLU A 159 -4.62 -6.45 -17.09
C GLU A 159 -3.62 -5.33 -16.84
N SER A 160 -3.90 -4.46 -15.86
CA SER A 160 -3.03 -3.35 -15.46
C SER A 160 -1.72 -3.84 -14.80
N LEU A 161 -1.70 -5.10 -14.36
CA LEU A 161 -0.58 -5.71 -13.64
C LEU A 161 0.11 -6.86 -14.41
N GLY A 162 -0.55 -7.44 -15.43
CA GLY A 162 -0.21 -8.79 -15.92
C GLY A 162 0.58 -8.94 -17.22
N HIS A 163 0.69 -7.91 -18.08
CA HIS A 163 1.15 -8.15 -19.46
C HIS A 163 2.64 -7.90 -19.73
N CYS A 164 3.38 -7.33 -18.76
CA CYS A 164 4.78 -7.00 -18.98
C CYS A 164 5.71 -8.16 -18.60
N ARG A 165 6.41 -8.73 -19.58
CA ARG A 165 7.42 -9.79 -19.36
C ARG A 165 8.67 -9.30 -18.65
N ASN A 166 8.99 -8.01 -18.72
CA ASN A 166 10.15 -7.43 -18.06
C ASN A 166 9.78 -7.00 -16.62
N PRO A 167 10.37 -7.61 -15.58
CA PRO A 167 10.08 -7.30 -14.17
C PRO A 167 10.18 -5.80 -13.84
N LYS A 168 11.18 -5.12 -14.42
CA LYS A 168 11.47 -3.70 -14.14
C LYS A 168 10.39 -2.79 -14.70
N GLN A 169 9.91 -3.11 -15.90
CA GLN A 169 8.80 -2.39 -16.51
C GLN A 169 7.49 -2.71 -15.79
N ARG A 170 7.33 -3.93 -15.27
CA ARG A 170 6.15 -4.33 -14.50
C ARG A 170 5.97 -3.53 -13.22
N MET A 171 7.03 -3.32 -12.44
CA MET A 171 6.96 -2.48 -11.24
C MET A 171 6.51 -1.05 -11.57
N ARG A 172 7.07 -0.45 -12.63
CA ARG A 172 6.68 0.90 -13.08
C ARG A 172 5.23 0.96 -13.56
N ALA A 173 4.80 -0.06 -14.30
CA ALA A 173 3.41 -0.18 -14.75
C ALA A 173 2.44 -0.33 -13.57
N GLY A 174 2.78 -1.17 -12.60
CA GLY A 174 2.03 -1.32 -11.36
C GLY A 174 1.94 -0.02 -10.57
N PHE A 175 3.05 0.70 -10.41
CA PHE A 175 3.05 2.01 -9.78
C PHE A 175 2.18 3.02 -10.54
N LYS A 176 2.29 3.08 -11.87
CA LYS A 176 1.44 3.95 -12.70
C LYS A 176 -0.04 3.61 -12.55
N ALA A 177 -0.39 2.33 -12.54
CA ALA A 177 -1.76 1.86 -12.34
C ALA A 177 -2.29 2.25 -10.95
N LEU A 178 -1.45 2.15 -9.91
CA LEU A 178 -1.79 2.60 -8.56
C LEU A 178 -2.09 4.10 -8.53
N MET A 179 -1.22 4.92 -9.13
CA MET A 179 -1.40 6.37 -9.19
C MET A 179 -2.66 6.76 -9.98
N HIS A 180 -2.92 6.07 -11.10
CA HIS A 180 -4.17 6.26 -11.86
C HIS A 180 -5.40 5.87 -11.03
N CYS A 181 -5.35 4.74 -10.31
CA CYS A 181 -6.43 4.31 -9.43
C CYS A 181 -6.71 5.35 -8.33
N LEU A 182 -5.64 5.83 -7.69
CA LEU A 182 -5.72 6.82 -6.62
C LEU A 182 -6.24 8.17 -7.12
N LEU A 183 -5.81 8.64 -8.29
CA LEU A 183 -5.99 10.06 -8.68
C LEU A 183 -6.93 10.32 -9.86
N GLU A 184 -7.23 9.31 -10.66
CA GLU A 184 -7.95 9.51 -11.93
C GLU A 184 -9.23 8.69 -12.03
N THR A 185 -9.44 7.71 -11.15
CA THR A 185 -10.71 6.98 -11.08
C THR A 185 -11.79 7.76 -10.33
N GLY A 186 -13.04 7.40 -10.55
CA GLY A 186 -14.18 8.00 -9.85
C GLY A 186 -14.16 7.69 -8.35
N PHE A 187 -14.08 8.74 -7.53
CA PHE A 187 -14.19 8.73 -6.07
C PHE A 187 -15.67 8.62 -5.68
N ASN A 188 -16.00 7.58 -4.92
CA ASN A 188 -17.35 7.30 -4.46
C ASN A 188 -17.31 6.65 -3.07
N TYR A 189 -18.45 6.29 -2.52
CA TYR A 189 -18.54 5.77 -1.15
C TYR A 189 -18.28 4.27 -1.03
N SER A 190 -17.76 3.60 -2.07
CA SER A 190 -17.48 2.17 -2.02
C SER A 190 -16.58 1.79 -0.85
N SER A 191 -15.62 2.65 -0.49
CA SER A 191 -14.73 2.36 0.63
C SER A 191 -15.44 2.46 1.98
N GLU A 192 -16.39 3.39 2.12
CA GLU A 192 -17.17 3.52 3.35
C GLU A 192 -18.15 2.36 3.51
N ASP A 193 -18.78 1.96 2.41
CA ASP A 193 -19.80 0.92 2.42
C ASP A 193 -19.18 -0.48 2.63
N ASN A 194 -17.94 -0.70 2.17
CA ASN A 194 -17.24 -1.98 2.31
C ASN A 194 -16.28 -2.07 3.50
N GLU A 195 -15.63 -0.96 3.88
CA GLU A 195 -14.60 -0.93 4.94
C GLU A 195 -14.99 -0.10 6.16
N GLY A 196 -16.15 0.55 6.14
CA GLY A 196 -16.77 1.24 7.27
C GLY A 196 -16.58 2.75 7.27
N SER A 197 -15.44 3.27 6.81
CA SER A 197 -15.18 4.72 6.72
C SER A 197 -14.06 5.04 5.72
N SER A 198 -14.07 6.27 5.23
CA SER A 198 -12.99 6.84 4.42
C SER A 198 -12.32 7.98 5.18
N TRP A 199 -11.05 8.23 4.88
CA TRP A 199 -10.34 9.33 5.50
C TRP A 199 -10.89 10.71 5.08
N PHE A 200 -11.66 10.81 3.99
CA PHE A 200 -12.42 12.02 3.67
C PHE A 200 -13.49 12.31 4.72
N THR A 201 -14.37 11.35 5.01
CA THR A 201 -15.46 11.53 5.99
C THR A 201 -14.93 11.89 7.37
N GLU A 202 -13.85 11.24 7.80
CA GLU A 202 -13.16 11.54 9.07
C GLU A 202 -12.60 12.97 9.11
N SER A 203 -12.18 13.50 7.96
CA SER A 203 -11.53 14.82 7.86
C SER A 203 -12.49 15.99 7.69
N THR A 204 -13.79 15.75 7.49
CA THR A 204 -14.80 16.80 7.22
C THR A 204 -14.93 17.85 8.32
N ARG A 205 -14.48 17.53 9.55
CA ARG A 205 -14.55 18.44 10.72
C ARG A 205 -13.26 19.19 11.00
N VAL A 206 -12.20 18.92 10.23
CA VAL A 206 -10.86 19.44 10.50
C VAL A 206 -10.74 20.92 10.11
N ASP A 207 -11.33 21.30 8.99
CA ASP A 207 -11.30 22.67 8.47
C ASP A 207 -12.56 22.93 7.65
N PRO A 208 -13.25 24.07 7.82
CA PRO A 208 -14.45 24.40 7.05
C PRO A 208 -14.23 24.36 5.54
N ARG A 209 -13.02 24.70 5.07
CA ARG A 209 -12.67 24.69 3.64
C ARG A 209 -12.66 23.29 3.04
N VAL A 210 -12.51 22.23 3.82
CA VAL A 210 -12.46 20.83 3.33
C VAL A 210 -13.63 20.00 3.83
N SER A 211 -14.64 20.65 4.44
CA SER A 211 -15.80 19.99 5.04
C SER A 211 -16.72 19.32 4.01
N THR A 212 -16.75 19.83 2.79
CA THR A 212 -17.41 19.23 1.63
C THR A 212 -16.51 19.32 0.41
N VAL A 213 -16.76 18.49 -0.61
CA VAL A 213 -15.98 18.51 -1.85
C VAL A 213 -16.15 19.84 -2.61
N GLU A 214 -17.32 20.46 -2.54
CA GLU A 214 -17.60 21.76 -3.16
C GLU A 214 -16.85 22.88 -2.45
N SER A 215 -16.85 22.88 -1.12
CA SER A 215 -16.08 23.84 -0.31
C SER A 215 -14.58 23.70 -0.59
N TRP A 216 -14.10 22.47 -0.72
CA TRP A 216 -12.71 22.19 -1.04
C TRP A 216 -12.36 22.66 -2.45
N SER A 217 -13.22 22.37 -3.43
CA SER A 217 -12.98 22.81 -4.81
C SER A 217 -12.98 24.33 -4.92
N LYS A 218 -13.88 25.02 -4.21
CA LYS A 218 -13.92 26.48 -4.13
C LYS A 218 -12.63 27.05 -3.52
N ALA A 219 -12.24 26.59 -2.33
CA ALA A 219 -11.03 27.05 -1.66
C ALA A 219 -9.76 26.77 -2.49
N SER A 220 -9.73 25.65 -3.23
CA SER A 220 -8.63 25.31 -4.13
C SER A 220 -8.52 26.28 -5.31
N GLY A 221 -9.66 26.81 -5.79
CA GLY A 221 -9.69 27.82 -6.84
C GLY A 221 -9.23 29.20 -6.36
N GLU A 222 -9.48 29.53 -5.09
CA GLU A 222 -9.08 30.80 -4.48
C GLU A 222 -7.58 30.82 -4.12
N ASN A 223 -7.07 29.75 -3.50
CA ASN A 223 -5.66 29.63 -3.14
C ASN A 223 -5.23 28.16 -3.11
N ALA A 224 -4.62 27.65 -4.18
CA ALA A 224 -4.19 26.24 -4.23
C ALA A 224 -3.22 25.79 -3.12
N LEU A 225 -2.53 26.71 -2.42
CA LEU A 225 -1.61 26.38 -1.34
C LEU A 225 -2.28 26.33 0.04
N PHE A 226 -3.56 26.68 0.16
CA PHE A 226 -4.28 26.69 1.45
C PHE A 226 -4.22 25.34 2.18
N VAL A 227 -4.09 24.25 1.42
CA VAL A 227 -3.99 22.87 1.90
C VAL A 227 -2.74 22.60 2.74
N LEU A 228 -1.73 23.47 2.69
CA LEU A 228 -0.56 23.41 3.56
C LEU A 228 -0.86 23.97 4.96
N ASP A 229 -1.91 24.79 5.10
CA ASP A 229 -2.33 25.39 6.37
C ASP A 229 -3.46 24.60 7.05
N VAL A 230 -4.08 23.63 6.35
CA VAL A 230 -5.14 22.79 6.90
C VAL A 230 -4.55 21.86 7.98
N PRO A 231 -5.13 21.79 9.19
CA PRO A 231 -4.62 20.97 10.29
C PRO A 231 -5.01 19.49 10.15
N TRP A 232 -4.60 18.85 9.05
CA TRP A 232 -4.95 17.45 8.72
C TRP A 232 -4.77 16.49 9.90
N LEU A 233 -5.61 15.44 9.93
CA LEU A 233 -5.55 14.42 10.97
C LEU A 233 -4.17 13.76 11.01
N LYS A 234 -3.55 13.81 12.18
CA LYS A 234 -2.24 13.21 12.42
C LYS A 234 -2.36 11.70 12.54
N THR A 235 -1.40 10.99 11.96
CA THR A 235 -1.26 9.54 12.19
C THR A 235 -0.62 9.25 13.55
N GLY A 236 0.18 10.20 14.09
CA GLY A 236 1.06 9.96 15.24
C GLY A 236 2.26 9.08 14.90
N LEU A 237 2.49 8.78 13.61
CA LEU A 237 3.54 7.88 13.14
C LEU A 237 4.44 8.57 12.12
N SER A 238 5.72 8.31 12.23
CA SER A 238 6.73 8.66 11.23
C SER A 238 6.64 7.75 9.99
N LEU A 239 7.24 8.19 8.88
CA LEU A 239 7.39 7.37 7.68
C LEU A 239 8.03 6.01 8.00
N ARG A 240 9.11 5.97 8.78
CA ARG A 240 9.80 4.72 9.16
C ARG A 240 8.85 3.78 9.92
N GLN A 241 8.09 4.30 10.89
CA GLN A 241 7.12 3.49 11.65
C GLN A 241 5.99 2.94 10.78
N VAL A 242 5.52 3.69 9.78
CA VAL A 242 4.53 3.19 8.83
C VAL A 242 5.11 2.09 7.95
N ILE A 243 6.34 2.25 7.45
CA ILE A 243 7.06 1.21 6.67
C ILE A 243 7.23 -0.07 7.51
N ASP A 244 7.70 0.06 8.76
CA ASP A 244 7.88 -1.07 9.67
C ASP A 244 6.56 -1.78 9.95
N ARG A 245 5.48 -1.02 10.14
CA ARG A 245 4.13 -1.56 10.27
C ARG A 245 3.72 -2.34 9.03
N MET A 246 3.97 -1.78 7.84
CA MET A 246 3.68 -2.45 6.56
C MET A 246 4.37 -3.80 6.46
N TYR A 247 5.63 -3.91 6.88
CA TYR A 247 6.32 -5.19 6.96
C TYR A 247 5.71 -6.12 8.02
N ALA A 248 5.42 -5.59 9.21
CA ALA A 248 4.92 -6.39 10.32
C ALA A 248 3.60 -7.11 10.00
N TYR A 249 2.60 -6.42 9.44
CA TYR A 249 1.31 -7.09 9.14
C TYR A 249 1.37 -8.02 7.92
N ARG A 250 2.43 -7.93 7.10
CA ARG A 250 2.75 -8.92 6.05
C ARG A 250 3.46 -10.15 6.60
N GLY A 251 3.67 -10.22 7.92
CA GLY A 251 4.45 -11.28 8.56
C GLY A 251 5.95 -11.17 8.30
N ILE A 252 6.42 -10.04 7.76
CA ILE A 252 7.83 -9.74 7.52
C ILE A 252 8.35 -9.05 8.79
N GLY A 253 8.41 -9.79 9.90
CA GLY A 253 8.99 -9.35 11.18
C GLY A 253 10.47 -8.96 11.01
N GLY A 254 11.00 -8.09 11.90
CA GLY A 254 12.30 -7.36 11.91
C GLY A 254 13.56 -8.02 11.31
N ASN A 255 14.75 -7.46 11.50
CA ASN A 255 16.04 -8.14 11.21
C ASN A 255 16.28 -9.40 12.09
N GLY A 256 15.21 -10.11 12.47
CA GLY A 256 15.27 -11.34 13.23
C GLY A 256 15.78 -12.45 12.32
N SER A 257 16.81 -13.14 12.81
CA SER A 257 17.08 -14.53 12.47
C SER A 257 15.77 -15.27 12.19
N LEU A 258 15.70 -16.03 11.09
CA LEU A 258 14.58 -16.92 10.79
C LEU A 258 14.21 -17.70 12.05
N SER A 259 12.99 -17.52 12.55
CA SER A 259 12.53 -18.30 13.69
C SER A 259 12.30 -19.74 13.26
N ALA A 260 12.27 -20.68 14.21
CA ALA A 260 11.91 -22.07 13.89
C ALA A 260 10.52 -22.13 13.21
N SER A 261 9.58 -21.28 13.61
CA SER A 261 8.25 -21.21 12.98
C SER A 261 8.30 -20.74 11.52
N ASP A 262 9.23 -19.86 11.16
CA ASP A 262 9.41 -19.40 9.78
C ASP A 262 9.97 -20.51 8.90
N LEU A 263 10.95 -21.25 9.40
CA LEU A 263 11.52 -22.40 8.72
C LEU A 263 10.47 -23.51 8.51
N VAL A 264 9.64 -23.80 9.53
CA VAL A 264 8.50 -24.74 9.38
C VAL A 264 7.55 -24.28 8.27
N ARG A 265 7.17 -23.00 8.26
CA ARG A 265 6.30 -22.45 7.19
C ARG A 265 6.93 -22.59 5.81
N MET A 266 8.24 -22.38 5.67
CA MET A 266 8.96 -22.58 4.40
C MET A 266 8.89 -24.04 3.95
N ILE A 267 9.06 -24.99 4.87
CA ILE A 267 9.01 -26.43 4.57
C ILE A 267 7.61 -26.85 4.12
N PHE A 268 6.55 -26.40 4.80
CA PHE A 268 5.16 -26.77 4.49
C PHE A 268 4.58 -26.06 3.27
N ASN A 269 4.95 -24.80 3.01
CA ASN A 269 4.42 -24.03 1.88
C ASN A 269 5.12 -24.37 0.54
N ARG A 270 6.06 -25.30 0.56
CA ARG A 270 6.75 -25.75 -0.65
C ARG A 270 5.75 -26.41 -1.60
N ARG A 271 5.54 -25.80 -2.77
CA ARG A 271 4.91 -26.48 -3.91
C ARG A 271 5.98 -27.30 -4.64
N PRO A 272 5.83 -28.62 -4.80
CA PRO A 272 6.78 -29.41 -5.57
C PRO A 272 6.85 -28.84 -7.00
N LYS A 273 8.06 -28.51 -7.48
CA LYS A 273 8.26 -28.17 -8.89
C LYS A 273 7.85 -29.40 -9.70
N LYS A 274 6.87 -29.27 -10.59
CA LYS A 274 6.55 -30.34 -11.54
C LYS A 274 7.83 -30.64 -12.33
N PRO A 275 8.23 -31.92 -12.48
CA PRO A 275 9.36 -32.27 -13.33
C PRO A 275 9.10 -31.76 -14.74
N LYS A 276 10.13 -31.18 -15.36
CA LYS A 276 10.12 -30.78 -16.77
C LYS A 276 10.21 -31.99 -17.68
#